data_AF-A0A3C0XHG2-F1
#
_entry.id   AF-A0A3C0XHG2-F1
#
_cell.length_a   1.000
_cell.length_b   1.000
_cell.length_c   1.000
_cell.angle_alpha   90.00
_cell.angle_beta   90.00
_cell.angle_gamma   90.00
#
_symmetry.space_group_name_H-M   'P 1'
#
loop_
_entity.id
_entity.type
_entity.pdbx_description
1 polymer ?
#
loop_
_entity_poly.entity_id
_entity_poly.type
_entity_poly.pdbx_seq_one_letter_code
_entity_poly.pdbx_strand_id
1 'polypeptide(L)'
;MLARLLLLACAVSALAVAPAAIASPQPHLFEQLIRDINQLAIGDPGLNPRPFLASAEASARANERGNDCAALGALGALENKLDAQLGGIGDPGIRPAMDDIAQIRAALVPPPDGDLPPGPC
;
A
#
# COMPACT_ATOMS: atom_id res chain seq x y z
N MET A 1 -42.57 -20.33 48.57
CA MET A 1 -41.24 -20.63 48.02
C MET A 1 -41.42 -21.44 46.72
N LEU A 2 -41.52 -20.73 45.60
CA LEU A 2 -41.66 -21.15 44.19
C LEU A 2 -41.62 -19.82 43.41
N ALA A 3 -41.04 -19.60 42.23
CA ALA A 3 -40.22 -20.36 41.32
C ALA A 3 -39.57 -19.33 40.36
N ARG A 4 -38.40 -19.68 39.84
CA ARG A 4 -37.78 -19.27 38.56
C ARG A 4 -38.46 -18.13 37.77
N LEU A 5 -37.72 -17.05 37.56
CA LEU A 5 -37.75 -16.30 36.29
C LEU A 5 -36.31 -15.87 35.93
N LEU A 6 -35.69 -16.70 35.10
CA LEU A 6 -34.59 -16.33 34.21
C LEU A 6 -35.10 -15.25 33.26
N LEU A 7 -34.41 -14.12 33.16
CA LEU A 7 -34.49 -13.25 31.99
C LEU A 7 -33.12 -12.62 31.74
N LEU A 8 -32.45 -13.16 30.73
CA LEU A 8 -31.37 -12.55 29.97
C LEU A 8 -31.77 -11.13 29.54
N ALA A 9 -30.86 -10.17 29.71
CA ALA A 9 -30.75 -8.97 28.87
C ALA A 9 -29.25 -8.63 28.79
N CYS A 10 -28.51 -9.29 27.89
CA CYS A 10 -28.15 -8.76 26.57
C CYS A 10 -27.71 -7.29 26.59
N ALA A 11 -26.39 -7.13 26.71
CA ALA A 11 -25.53 -6.29 25.87
C ALA A 11 -26.03 -4.90 25.45
N VAL A 12 -25.36 -3.87 25.97
CA VAL A 12 -24.96 -2.72 25.15
C VAL A 12 -23.52 -2.35 25.49
N SER A 13 -22.59 -3.25 25.14
CA SER A 13 -21.18 -2.88 24.97
C SER A 13 -21.02 -2.42 23.53
N ALA A 14 -21.29 -1.14 23.24
CA ALA A 14 -20.98 -0.60 21.91
C ALA A 14 -20.92 0.91 21.98
N LEU A 15 -19.70 1.45 22.13
CA LEU A 15 -19.19 2.64 21.45
C LEU A 15 -17.72 2.84 21.85
N ALA A 16 -16.94 1.76 21.84
CA ALA A 16 -15.52 1.93 21.53
C ALA A 16 -15.50 2.09 20.02
N VAL A 17 -15.46 3.35 19.56
CA VAL A 17 -15.12 3.68 18.18
C VAL A 17 -13.81 2.96 17.90
N ALA A 18 -13.87 1.89 17.11
CA ALA A 18 -12.66 1.22 16.66
C ALA A 18 -11.79 2.30 16.00
N PRO A 19 -10.51 2.46 16.40
CA PRO A 19 -9.65 3.37 15.69
C PRO A 19 -9.66 2.91 14.24
N ALA A 20 -10.00 3.83 13.33
CA ALA A 20 -9.70 3.63 11.92
C ALA A 20 -8.24 3.16 11.88
N ALA A 21 -8.01 1.97 11.32
CA ALA A 21 -6.67 1.49 11.05
C ALA A 21 -6.09 2.43 10.00
N ILE A 22 -5.59 3.59 10.45
CA ILE A 22 -4.77 4.47 9.65
C ILE A 22 -3.53 3.64 9.41
N ALA A 23 -3.38 3.11 8.20
CA ALA A 23 -2.13 2.53 7.76
C ALA A 23 -1.07 3.60 8.07
N SER A 24 -0.19 3.31 9.03
CA SER A 24 0.78 4.29 9.47
C SER A 24 1.70 4.57 8.29
N PRO A 25 2.07 5.84 8.04
CA PRO A 25 2.96 6.17 6.93
C PRO A 25 4.21 5.27 6.98
N GLN A 26 4.55 4.65 5.85
CA GLN A 26 5.70 3.73 5.75
C GLN A 26 6.90 4.34 5.00
N PRO A 27 7.54 5.41 5.52
CA PRO A 27 8.53 6.18 4.78
C PRO A 27 9.72 5.34 4.31
N HIS A 28 10.17 4.38 5.12
CA HIS A 28 11.32 3.53 4.78
C HIS A 28 11.12 2.69 3.51
N LEU A 29 9.91 2.16 3.26
CA LEU A 29 9.62 1.39 2.05
C LEU A 29 9.67 2.29 0.80
N PHE A 30 9.11 3.50 0.89
CA PHE A 30 9.14 4.45 -0.21
C PHE A 30 10.55 4.98 -0.51
N GLU A 31 11.36 5.22 0.52
CA GLU A 31 12.77 5.59 0.34
C GLU A 31 13.56 4.50 -0.38
N GLN A 32 13.28 3.24 -0.09
CA GLN A 32 13.90 2.10 -0.77
C GLN A 32 13.47 2.03 -2.23
N LEU A 33 12.17 2.13 -2.51
CA LEU A 33 11.64 2.17 -3.88
C LEU A 33 12.29 3.30 -4.71
N ILE A 34 12.41 4.50 -4.15
CA ILE A 34 13.02 5.65 -4.84
C ILE A 34 14.50 5.40 -5.13
N ARG A 35 15.22 4.77 -4.21
CA ARG A 35 16.63 4.39 -4.39
C ARG A 35 16.76 3.38 -5.53
N ASP A 36 15.93 2.35 -5.54
CA ASP A 36 15.99 1.29 -6.53
C ASP A 36 15.64 1.79 -7.94
N ILE A 37 14.65 2.68 -8.06
CA ILE A 37 14.36 3.37 -9.32
C ILE A 37 15.55 4.22 -9.81
N ASN A 38 16.26 4.90 -8.91
CA ASN A 38 17.46 5.65 -9.29
C ASN A 38 18.58 4.73 -9.81
N GLN A 39 18.66 3.50 -9.30
CA GLN A 39 19.63 2.51 -9.78
C GLN A 39 19.30 1.96 -11.17
N LEU A 40 18.03 1.98 -11.60
CA LEU A 40 17.65 1.50 -12.94
C LEU A 40 18.38 2.24 -14.06
N ALA A 41 18.54 3.56 -13.95
CA ALA A 41 19.26 4.35 -14.94
C ALA A 41 20.78 4.15 -14.91
N ILE A 42 21.32 3.63 -13.81
CA ILE A 42 22.73 3.22 -13.72
C ILE A 42 22.93 1.90 -14.48
N GLY A 43 21.96 0.98 -14.38
CA GLY A 43 21.96 -0.30 -15.09
C GLY A 43 21.70 -0.18 -16.59
N ASP A 44 20.87 0.78 -17.00
CA ASP A 44 20.58 1.10 -18.40
C ASP A 44 20.71 2.61 -18.66
N PRO A 45 21.85 3.10 -19.18
CA PRO A 45 22.08 4.52 -19.44
C PRO A 45 21.18 5.11 -20.55
N GLY A 46 20.47 4.27 -21.31
CA GLY A 46 19.44 4.70 -22.27
C GLY A 46 18.09 5.00 -21.62
N LEU A 47 17.90 4.59 -20.36
CA LEU A 47 16.66 4.76 -19.61
C LEU A 47 16.63 6.12 -18.91
N ASN A 48 15.52 6.85 -19.07
CA ASN A 48 15.26 8.05 -18.29
C ASN A 48 14.50 7.68 -17.00
N PRO A 49 15.09 7.82 -15.79
CA PRO A 49 14.45 7.39 -14.55
C PRO A 49 13.36 8.36 -14.05
N ARG A 50 13.40 9.62 -14.51
CA ARG A 50 12.52 10.70 -14.01
C ARG A 50 11.02 10.36 -14.01
N PRO A 51 10.43 9.80 -15.08
CA PRO A 51 9.00 9.46 -15.07
C PRO A 51 8.61 8.40 -14.03
N PHE A 52 9.51 7.51 -13.65
CA PHE A 52 9.29 6.51 -12.61
C PHE A 52 9.44 7.14 -11.22
N LEU A 53 10.51 7.93 -11.02
CA LEU A 53 10.74 8.66 -9.76
C LEU A 53 9.56 9.58 -9.41
N ALA A 54 9.02 10.29 -10.40
CA ALA A 54 7.86 11.15 -10.20
C ALA A 54 6.64 10.38 -9.66
N SER A 55 6.40 9.14 -10.12
CA SER A 55 5.31 8.31 -9.63
C SER A 55 5.59 7.74 -8.23
N ALA A 56 6.82 7.28 -7.96
CA ALA A 56 7.21 6.79 -6.65
C ALA A 56 7.11 7.90 -5.58
N GLU A 57 7.61 9.10 -5.87
CA GLU A 57 7.50 10.26 -4.98
C GLU A 57 6.04 10.71 -4.81
N ALA A 58 5.23 10.68 -5.86
CA ALA A 58 3.81 11.02 -5.74
C ALA A 58 3.08 10.04 -4.81
N SER A 59 3.43 8.75 -4.89
CA SER A 59 2.88 7.73 -3.98
C SER A 59 3.34 7.95 -2.54
N ALA A 60 4.65 8.17 -2.33
CA ALA A 60 5.22 8.47 -1.03
C ALA A 60 4.52 9.65 -0.35
N ARG A 61 4.37 10.77 -1.07
CA ARG A 61 3.67 11.97 -0.59
C ARG A 61 2.19 11.73 -0.29
N ALA A 62 1.52 10.86 -1.04
CA ALA A 62 0.13 10.52 -0.79
C ALA A 62 -0.02 9.70 0.50
N ASN A 63 0.86 8.71 0.70
CA ASN A 63 0.94 7.92 1.93
C ASN A 63 1.32 8.78 3.16
N GLU A 64 2.28 9.71 3.02
CA GLU A 64 2.61 10.67 4.09
C GLU A 64 1.42 11.52 4.53
N ARG A 65 0.46 11.77 3.62
CA ARG A 65 -0.78 12.50 3.89
C ARG A 65 -1.92 11.58 4.38
N GLY A 66 -1.67 10.28 4.55
CA GLY A 66 -2.68 9.28 4.89
C GLY A 66 -3.71 9.04 3.78
N ASN A 67 -3.35 9.27 2.52
CA ASN A 67 -4.21 9.01 1.37
C ASN A 67 -3.73 7.76 0.61
N ASP A 68 -4.08 6.60 1.15
CA ASP A 68 -3.60 5.31 0.67
C ASP A 68 -4.12 4.98 -0.73
N CYS A 69 -5.34 5.40 -1.10
CA CYS A 69 -5.86 5.19 -2.45
C CYS A 69 -5.11 6.00 -3.51
N ALA A 70 -4.75 7.26 -3.22
CA ALA A 70 -3.90 8.03 -4.12
C ALA A 70 -2.48 7.45 -4.20
N ALA A 71 -1.97 6.90 -3.09
CA ALA A 71 -0.69 6.21 -3.06
C ALA A 71 -0.71 4.95 -3.94
N LEU A 72 -1.74 4.11 -3.81
CA LEU A 72 -1.95 2.91 -4.62
C LEU A 72 -2.15 3.24 -6.10
N GLY A 73 -2.90 4.29 -6.43
CA GLY A 73 -3.06 4.76 -7.81
C GLY A 73 -1.73 5.19 -8.44
N ALA A 74 -0.90 5.92 -7.69
CA ALA A 74 0.44 6.32 -8.13
C ALA A 74 1.40 5.12 -8.27
N LEU A 75 1.31 4.10 -7.39
CA LEU A 75 2.06 2.84 -7.49
C LEU A 75 1.64 2.01 -8.71
N GLY A 76 0.33 1.87 -8.97
CA GLY A 76 -0.14 1.19 -10.18
C GLY A 76 0.31 1.89 -11.47
N ALA A 77 0.33 3.23 -11.46
CA ALA A 77 0.89 4.00 -12.58
C ALA A 77 2.41 3.79 -12.75
N LEU A 78 3.14 3.58 -11.65
CA LEU A 78 4.56 3.24 -11.68
C LEU A 78 4.78 1.83 -12.27
N GLU A 79 4.08 0.81 -11.77
CA GLU A 79 4.14 -0.57 -12.29
C GLU A 79 3.90 -0.59 -13.79
N ASN A 80 2.82 0.06 -14.26
CA ASN A 80 2.49 0.11 -15.68
C ASN A 80 3.58 0.77 -16.53
N LYS A 81 4.26 1.80 -16.01
CA LYS A 81 5.37 2.44 -16.71
C LYS A 81 6.59 1.52 -16.79
N LEU A 82 6.93 0.88 -15.67
CA LEU A 82 8.06 -0.06 -15.60
C LEU A 82 7.82 -1.24 -16.55
N ASP A 83 6.61 -1.79 -16.54
CA ASP A 83 6.20 -2.86 -17.45
C ASP A 83 6.28 -2.43 -18.93
N ALA A 84 5.73 -1.27 -19.26
CA ALA A 84 5.72 -0.75 -20.63
C ALA A 84 7.11 -0.41 -21.20
N GLN A 85 8.05 0.05 -20.37
CA GLN A 85 9.38 0.46 -20.85
C GLN A 85 10.43 -0.65 -20.76
N LEU A 86 10.31 -1.55 -19.77
CA LEU A 86 11.35 -2.52 -19.44
C LEU A 86 10.90 -3.97 -19.66
N GLY A 87 9.68 -4.19 -20.17
CA GLY A 87 9.17 -5.53 -20.50
C GLY A 87 8.69 -6.35 -19.30
N GLY A 88 8.49 -5.70 -18.15
CA GLY A 88 7.83 -6.29 -16.99
C GLY A 88 8.73 -7.06 -16.01
N ILE A 89 8.08 -7.74 -15.06
CA ILE A 89 8.64 -8.43 -13.86
C ILE A 89 9.76 -9.44 -14.20
N GLY A 90 9.95 -9.76 -15.49
CA GLY A 90 10.99 -10.66 -15.99
C GLY A 90 12.41 -10.08 -15.98
N ASP A 91 12.58 -8.76 -16.05
CA ASP A 91 13.91 -8.14 -16.07
C ASP A 91 14.57 -8.21 -14.66
N PRO A 92 15.73 -8.88 -14.51
CA PRO A 92 16.46 -8.92 -13.25
C PRO A 92 16.83 -7.53 -12.70
N GLY A 93 17.06 -6.55 -13.58
CA GLY A 93 17.39 -5.18 -13.20
C GLY A 93 16.23 -4.45 -12.53
N ILE A 94 14.99 -4.82 -12.83
CA ILE A 94 13.79 -4.14 -12.29
C ILE A 94 13.14 -4.89 -11.13
N ARG A 95 13.56 -6.15 -10.90
CA ARG A 95 13.02 -7.00 -9.83
C ARG A 95 12.97 -6.32 -8.46
N PRO A 96 14.03 -5.62 -7.99
CA PRO A 96 14.00 -4.98 -6.68
C PRO A 96 12.89 -3.94 -6.56
N ALA A 97 12.72 -3.08 -7.58
CA ALA A 97 11.66 -2.08 -7.60
C ALA A 97 10.26 -2.72 -7.63
N MET A 98 10.08 -3.85 -8.34
CA MET A 98 8.80 -4.57 -8.35
C MET A 98 8.49 -5.24 -6.99
N ASP A 99 9.51 -5.77 -6.31
CA ASP A 99 9.37 -6.35 -4.97
C ASP A 99 9.01 -5.28 -3.93
N ASP A 100 9.63 -4.09 -4.02
CA ASP A 100 9.30 -2.94 -3.17
C ASP A 100 7.86 -2.47 -3.39
N ILE A 101 7.40 -2.38 -4.64
CA ILE A 101 6.01 -2.02 -4.94
C ILE A 101 5.03 -3.03 -4.33
N ALA A 102 5.32 -4.33 -4.43
CA ALA A 102 4.47 -5.37 -3.85
C ALA A 102 4.41 -5.25 -2.32
N GLN A 103 5.55 -4.97 -1.67
CA GLN A 103 5.60 -4.74 -0.22
C GLN A 103 4.78 -3.51 0.18
N ILE A 104 4.95 -2.38 -0.51
CA ILE A 104 4.20 -1.14 -0.24
C ILE A 104 2.70 -1.38 -0.43
N ARG A 105 2.30 -2.10 -1.48
CA ARG A 105 0.89 -2.43 -1.72
C ARG A 105 0.30 -3.27 -0.58
N ALA A 106 1.01 -4.29 -0.11
CA ALA A 106 0.59 -5.11 1.02
C ALA A 106 0.53 -4.33 2.34
N ALA A 107 1.36 -3.30 2.46
CA ALA A 107 1.39 -2.37 3.57
C ALA A 107 0.21 -1.38 3.58
N LEU A 108 -0.21 -0.91 2.40
CA LEU A 108 -1.31 0.04 2.21
C LEU A 108 -2.69 -0.65 2.19
N VAL A 109 -2.74 -1.90 1.75
CA VAL A 109 -3.95 -2.74 1.78
C VAL A 109 -3.79 -3.72 2.94
N PRO A 110 -4.25 -3.39 4.17
CA PRO A 110 -4.19 -4.34 5.27
C PRO A 110 -4.93 -5.63 4.87
N PRO A 111 -4.49 -6.79 5.37
CA PRO A 111 -5.23 -8.04 5.15
C PRO A 111 -6.68 -7.83 5.60
N PRO A 112 -7.65 -8.49 4.93
CA PRO A 112 -9.02 -8.46 5.39
C PRO A 112 -9.07 -9.15 6.76
N ASP A 113 -8.92 -8.37 7.83
CA ASP A 113 -9.42 -8.77 9.13
C ASP A 113 -10.90 -9.09 8.90
N GLY A 114 -11.27 -10.34 9.22
CA GLY A 114 -12.57 -10.90 8.89
C GLY A 114 -13.71 -9.92 9.14
N ASP A 115 -14.56 -9.74 8.13
CA ASP A 115 -15.80 -8.96 8.08
C ASP A 115 -15.76 -7.51 7.57
N LEU A 116 -14.61 -6.95 7.18
CA LEU A 116 -14.60 -5.69 6.41
C LEU A 116 -14.26 -5.95 4.94
N PRO A 117 -15.15 -5.61 3.98
CA PRO A 117 -14.76 -5.63 2.58
C PRO A 117 -13.57 -4.69 2.41
N PRO A 118 -12.57 -5.05 1.57
CA PRO A 118 -11.53 -4.09 1.21
C PRO A 118 -12.24 -2.82 0.75
N GLY A 119 -12.01 -1.72 1.46
CA GLY A 119 -12.58 -0.43 1.08
C GLY A 119 -12.15 -0.15 -0.37
N PRO A 120 -13.07 0.26 -1.27
CA PRO A 120 -12.69 0.53 -2.64
C PRO A 120 -11.72 1.70 -2.66
N CYS A 121 -10.47 1.40 -2.97
CA CYS A 121 -9.80 2.12 -4.03
C CYS A 121 -10.19 1.40 -5.34
#